data_AF-A0A968DWM6-F1
#
_entry.id   AF-A0A968DWM6-F1
#
_cell.length_a   1.000
_cell.length_b   1.000
_cell.length_c   1.000
_cell.angle_alpha   90.00
_cell.angle_beta   90.00
_cell.angle_gamma   90.00
#
_symmetry.space_group_name_H-M   'P 1'
#
loop_
_entity.id
_entity.type
_entity.pdbx_description
1 polymer ?
#
loop_
_entity_poly.entity_id
_entity_poly.type
_entity_poly.pdbx_seq_one_letter_code
_entity_poly.pdbx_strand_id
1 'polypeptide(L)'
;RTLVVEFNPQNPNTIFAGSASGGLWRSYSAGRGADAWEYVPTGFPVLGVSSIAFVPGDSNTFYIGTGEVYNYQNVGTDPAYRSTRGSYGIGILKTTDGGQTWSKSLDWSYNQQHGVWAVEVNPLNPNT
;
A
#
# COMPACT_ATOMS: atom_id res chain seq x y z
N ARG A 1 -4.61 -8.29 9.14
CA ARG A 1 -5.47 -7.09 9.20
C ARG A 1 -5.34 -6.36 7.87
N THR A 2 -6.45 -6.06 7.24
CA THR A 2 -6.51 -5.22 6.03
C THR A 2 -6.46 -3.75 6.42
N LEU A 3 -5.65 -2.96 5.73
CA LEU A 3 -5.49 -1.52 5.94
C LEU A 3 -6.15 -0.70 4.84
N VAL A 4 -6.11 -1.20 3.62
CA VAL A 4 -6.66 -0.54 2.44
C VAL A 4 -7.29 -1.58 1.52
N VAL A 5 -8.37 -1.19 0.86
CA VAL A 5 -8.95 -1.89 -0.28
C VAL A 5 -9.18 -0.85 -1.36
N GLU A 6 -8.76 -1.14 -2.58
CA GLU A 6 -8.91 -0.23 -3.71
C GLU A 6 -9.46 -0.98 -4.93
N PHE A 7 -10.35 -0.33 -5.67
CA PHE A 7 -10.97 -0.90 -6.86
C PHE A 7 -10.17 -0.52 -8.10
N ASN A 8 -9.97 -1.47 -9.01
CA ASN A 8 -9.41 -1.14 -10.31
C ASN A 8 -10.38 -0.20 -11.07
N PRO A 9 -9.88 0.92 -11.62
CA PRO A 9 -10.72 1.98 -12.20
C PRO A 9 -11.41 1.58 -13.51
N GLN A 10 -10.93 0.57 -14.23
CA GLN A 10 -11.51 0.11 -15.49
C GLN A 10 -12.26 -1.22 -15.34
N ASN A 11 -12.04 -1.97 -14.26
CA ASN A 11 -12.73 -3.22 -13.96
C ASN A 11 -12.94 -3.40 -12.45
N PRO A 12 -14.11 -3.04 -11.90
CA PRO A 12 -14.38 -3.12 -10.46
C PRO A 12 -14.47 -4.55 -9.91
N ASN A 13 -14.44 -5.60 -10.76
CA ASN A 13 -14.26 -6.97 -10.28
C ASN A 13 -12.82 -7.25 -9.84
N THR A 14 -11.86 -6.48 -10.36
CA THR A 14 -10.47 -6.52 -9.89
C THR A 14 -10.31 -5.56 -8.73
N ILE A 15 -9.99 -6.08 -7.55
CA ILE A 15 -9.73 -5.29 -6.35
C ILE A 15 -8.37 -5.65 -5.76
N PHE A 16 -7.75 -4.67 -5.12
CA PHE A 16 -6.49 -4.85 -4.40
C PHE A 16 -6.71 -4.59 -2.92
N ALA A 17 -5.98 -5.32 -2.07
CA ALA A 17 -6.01 -5.13 -0.63
C ALA A 17 -4.59 -5.09 -0.06
N GLY A 18 -4.32 -4.05 0.74
CA GLY A 18 -3.08 -3.90 1.49
C GLY A 18 -3.25 -4.38 2.93
N SER A 19 -2.24 -5.07 3.44
CA SER A 19 -2.22 -5.64 4.80
C SER A 19 -1.12 -5.00 5.64
N ALA A 20 -1.33 -4.98 6.96
CA ALA A 20 -0.36 -4.49 7.94
C ALA A 20 0.97 -5.24 7.92
N SER A 21 0.93 -6.56 7.69
CA SER A 21 2.12 -7.43 7.69
C SER A 21 1.98 -8.60 6.72
N GLY A 22 0.96 -8.57 5.85
CA GLY A 22 0.67 -9.65 4.90
C GLY A 22 0.96 -9.29 3.44
N GLY A 23 1.43 -8.08 3.15
CA GLY A 23 1.70 -7.63 1.79
C GLY A 23 0.47 -7.14 1.03
N LEU A 24 0.63 -7.09 -0.29
CA LEU A 24 -0.41 -6.73 -1.26
C LEU A 24 -1.10 -7.99 -1.77
N TRP A 25 -2.41 -7.92 -1.89
CA TRP A 25 -3.25 -8.99 -2.42
C TRP A 25 -4.14 -8.46 -3.53
N ARG A 26 -4.49 -9.33 -4.48
CA ARG A 26 -5.40 -9.02 -5.57
C ARG A 26 -6.51 -10.06 -5.62
N SER A 27 -7.70 -9.64 -6.02
CA SER A 27 -8.82 -10.51 -6.33
C SER A 27 -9.39 -10.11 -7.68
N TYR A 28 -9.73 -11.08 -8.53
CA TYR A 28 -10.44 -10.86 -9.81
C TYR A 28 -11.95 -11.05 -9.72
N SER A 29 -12.48 -11.42 -8.55
CA SER A 29 -13.90 -11.71 -8.31
C SER A 29 -14.55 -10.75 -7.31
N ALA A 30 -13.98 -9.57 -7.09
CA ALA A 30 -14.39 -8.63 -6.03
C ALA A 30 -14.45 -9.26 -4.63
N GLY A 31 -13.55 -10.20 -4.33
CA GLY A 31 -13.45 -10.90 -3.04
C GLY A 31 -14.45 -12.05 -2.89
N ARG A 32 -15.12 -12.48 -3.96
CA ARG A 32 -16.13 -13.55 -3.91
C ARG A 32 -15.49 -14.93 -4.10
N GLY A 33 -15.72 -15.81 -3.14
CA GLY A 33 -15.22 -17.19 -3.15
C GLY A 33 -14.13 -17.43 -2.10
N ALA A 34 -13.90 -18.70 -1.74
CA ALA A 34 -12.91 -19.08 -0.74
C ALA A 34 -11.47 -18.78 -1.19
N ASP A 35 -11.21 -18.92 -2.49
CA ASP A 35 -9.89 -18.73 -3.12
C ASP A 35 -9.84 -17.42 -3.95
N ALA A 36 -10.57 -16.39 -3.52
CA ALA A 36 -10.71 -15.15 -4.28
C ALA A 36 -9.42 -14.32 -4.38
N TRP A 37 -8.44 -14.58 -3.50
CA TRP A 37 -7.29 -13.69 -3.30
C TRP A 37 -5.97 -14.37 -3.62
N GLU A 38 -5.13 -13.66 -4.37
CA GLU A 38 -3.76 -14.04 -4.67
C GLU A 38 -2.78 -12.99 -4.13
N TYR A 39 -1.62 -13.46 -3.68
CA TYR A 39 -0.54 -12.60 -3.20
C TYR A 39 0.15 -11.90 -4.38
N VAL A 40 0.43 -10.61 -4.26
CA VAL A 40 1.16 -9.81 -5.25
C VAL A 40 2.57 -9.53 -4.72
N PRO A 41 3.61 -10.20 -5.25
CA PRO A 41 4.98 -9.98 -4.80
C PRO A 41 5.49 -8.62 -5.28
N THR A 42 5.92 -7.78 -4.34
CA THR A 42 6.53 -6.48 -4.68
C THR A 42 8.02 -6.58 -4.97
N GLY A 43 8.68 -7.67 -4.54
CA GLY A 43 10.13 -7.82 -4.63
C GLY A 43 10.93 -6.99 -3.62
N PHE A 44 10.26 -6.26 -2.72
CA PHE A 44 10.89 -5.47 -1.68
C PHE A 44 10.69 -6.10 -0.29
N PRO A 45 11.63 -5.93 0.65
CA PRO A 45 11.57 -6.54 1.98
C PRO A 45 10.64 -5.78 2.95
N VAL A 46 9.47 -5.33 2.47
CA VAL A 46 8.43 -4.67 3.26
C VAL A 46 7.07 -5.24 2.91
N LEU A 47 6.32 -5.65 3.94
CA LEU A 47 4.99 -6.24 3.80
C LEU A 47 3.85 -5.29 4.19
N GLY A 48 4.14 -4.19 4.87
CA GLY A 48 3.12 -3.22 5.24
C GLY A 48 2.67 -2.43 4.02
N VAL A 49 1.39 -2.52 3.66
CA VAL A 49 0.75 -1.73 2.61
C VAL A 49 -0.45 -1.01 3.20
N SER A 50 -0.32 0.32 3.33
CA SER A 50 -1.26 1.20 4.02
C SER A 50 -2.15 1.99 3.07
N SER A 51 -1.72 2.21 1.84
CA SER A 51 -2.48 2.94 0.83
C SER A 51 -2.21 2.40 -0.58
N ILE A 52 -3.20 2.55 -1.46
CA ILE A 52 -3.14 2.19 -2.87
C ILE A 52 -3.80 3.34 -3.64
N ALA A 53 -3.21 3.79 -4.74
CA ALA A 53 -3.79 4.83 -5.58
C ALA A 53 -3.53 4.53 -7.06
N PHE A 54 -4.60 4.38 -7.83
CA PHE A 54 -4.52 4.22 -9.28
C PHE A 54 -4.32 5.57 -9.98
N VAL A 55 -3.61 5.54 -11.10
CA VAL A 55 -3.69 6.62 -12.08
C VAL A 55 -5.12 6.61 -12.67
N PRO A 56 -5.81 7.76 -12.70
CA PRO A 56 -7.18 7.82 -13.23
C PRO A 56 -7.28 7.25 -14.64
N GLY A 57 -8.19 6.29 -14.82
CA GLY A 57 -8.43 5.66 -16.13
C GLY A 57 -7.36 4.65 -16.57
N ASP A 58 -6.36 4.33 -15.75
CA ASP A 58 -5.31 3.35 -16.04
C ASP A 58 -5.30 2.23 -14.99
N SER A 59 -5.53 0.99 -15.44
CA SER A 59 -5.45 -0.22 -14.62
C SER A 59 -4.04 -0.70 -14.29
N ASN A 60 -3.05 -0.26 -15.06
CA ASN A 60 -1.70 -0.79 -15.02
C ASN A 60 -0.79 0.03 -14.10
N THR A 61 -1.01 1.36 -14.09
CA THR A 61 -0.20 2.29 -13.30
C THR A 61 -0.88 2.61 -11.98
N PHE A 62 -0.23 2.23 -10.88
CA PHE A 62 -0.67 2.59 -9.55
C PHE A 62 0.49 2.60 -8.57
N TYR A 63 0.24 3.25 -7.43
CA TYR A 63 1.19 3.46 -6.35
C TYR A 63 0.70 2.77 -5.09
N ILE A 64 1.62 2.31 -4.26
CA ILE A 64 1.33 1.83 -2.92
C ILE A 64 2.20 2.56 -1.90
N GLY A 65 1.55 3.01 -0.82
CA GLY A 65 2.24 3.48 0.37
C GLY A 65 2.66 2.30 1.22
N THR A 66 3.93 2.32 1.66
CA THR A 66 4.48 1.23 2.49
C THR A 66 4.58 1.60 3.96
N GLY A 67 4.48 0.57 4.81
CA GLY A 67 4.53 0.67 6.26
C GLY A 67 3.14 0.70 6.92
N GLU A 68 3.15 0.62 8.24
CA GLU A 68 2.01 0.84 9.12
C GLU A 68 2.56 1.58 10.34
N VAL A 69 2.70 2.89 10.29
CA VAL A 69 3.36 3.64 11.38
C VAL A 69 2.32 4.36 12.24
N TYR A 70 2.39 4.17 13.54
CA TYR A 70 1.59 4.88 14.52
C TYR A 70 2.49 5.96 15.15
N ASN A 71 2.17 7.23 14.89
CA ASN A 71 2.78 8.48 15.42
C ASN A 71 4.21 8.41 16.00
N TYR A 72 5.16 9.11 15.37
CA TYR A 72 6.57 9.11 15.77
C TYR A 72 7.00 10.26 16.72
N GLN A 73 6.17 11.27 17.02
CA GLN A 73 6.67 12.54 17.56
C GLN A 73 6.34 12.91 19.02
N ASN A 74 5.43 12.25 19.72
CA ASN A 74 5.09 12.66 21.10
C ASN A 74 5.10 11.48 22.08
N VAL A 75 6.21 11.39 22.81
CA VAL A 75 6.37 10.62 24.05
C VAL A 75 5.55 11.25 25.16
N GLY A 76 4.40 10.66 25.48
CA GLY A 76 3.78 10.80 26.81
C GLY A 76 4.13 9.59 27.69
N THR A 77 3.86 9.68 28.99
CA THR A 77 4.13 8.64 30.00
C THR A 77 2.93 7.73 30.31
N ASP A 78 1.91 7.72 29.45
CA ASP A 78 0.69 6.91 29.57
C ASP A 78 0.96 5.43 29.19
N PRO A 79 0.63 4.45 30.04
CA PRO A 79 0.72 3.03 29.68
C PRO A 79 -0.15 2.60 28.49
N ALA A 80 -1.03 3.47 27.95
CA ALA A 80 -1.71 3.29 26.67
C ALA A 80 -0.81 3.50 25.44
N TYR A 81 0.42 4.01 25.61
CA TYR A 81 1.40 4.20 24.54
C TYR A 81 2.04 2.86 24.13
N ARG A 82 1.66 2.35 22.96
CA ARG A 82 2.32 1.20 22.35
C ARG A 82 3.35 1.67 21.33
N SER A 83 4.57 1.89 21.78
CA SER A 83 5.76 2.20 20.97
C SER A 83 6.16 1.10 19.96
N THR A 84 5.35 0.05 19.79
CA THR A 84 5.67 -1.14 18.98
C THR A 84 4.47 -1.74 18.26
N ARG A 85 3.44 -0.96 17.94
CA ARG A 85 2.48 -1.38 16.91
C ARG A 85 2.91 -0.75 15.60
N GLY A 86 3.03 -1.54 14.55
CA GLY A 86 3.36 -1.05 13.22
C GLY A 86 4.63 -1.59 12.57
N SER A 87 4.82 -1.26 11.30
CA SER A 87 6.03 -1.52 10.52
C SER A 87 6.48 -0.24 9.83
N TYR A 88 7.79 -0.02 9.70
CA TYR A 88 8.28 1.09 8.90
C TYR A 88 8.20 0.76 7.41
N GLY A 89 7.90 1.78 6.62
CA GLY A 89 7.91 1.72 5.17
C GLY A 89 9.29 2.07 4.60
N ILE A 90 9.39 1.88 3.29
CA ILE A 90 10.52 2.29 2.44
C ILE A 90 10.11 3.35 1.42
N GLY A 91 9.02 4.06 1.70
CA GLY A 91 8.43 5.08 0.84
C GLY A 91 7.29 4.54 -0.02
N ILE A 92 7.27 4.96 -1.29
CA ILE A 92 6.19 4.66 -2.24
C ILE A 92 6.73 3.72 -3.31
N LEU A 93 6.04 2.61 -3.52
CA LEU A 93 6.31 1.71 -4.64
C LEU A 93 5.32 1.99 -5.78
N LYS A 94 5.80 1.88 -7.02
CA LYS A 94 5.05 2.11 -8.25
C LYS A 94 5.15 0.89 -9.16
N THR A 95 4.03 0.54 -9.77
CA THR A 95 3.94 -0.37 -10.92
C THR A 95 3.42 0.39 -12.14
N THR A 96 3.76 -0.09 -13.32
CA THR A 96 3.18 0.34 -14.62
C THR A 96 2.66 -0.84 -15.44
N ASP A 97 2.59 -2.05 -14.86
CA ASP A 97 2.23 -3.29 -15.54
C ASP A 97 1.19 -4.12 -14.77
N GLY A 98 0.37 -3.45 -13.95
CA GLY A 98 -0.71 -4.10 -13.20
C GLY A 98 -0.25 -4.87 -11.95
N GLY A 99 0.95 -4.54 -11.44
CA GLY A 99 1.52 -5.10 -10.22
C GLY A 99 2.43 -6.29 -10.45
N GLN A 100 2.91 -6.51 -11.68
CA GLN A 100 3.86 -7.57 -12.01
C GLN A 100 5.28 -7.17 -11.62
N THR A 101 5.66 -5.91 -11.85
CA THR A 101 6.95 -5.35 -11.44
C THR A 101 6.79 -4.05 -10.69
N TRP A 102 7.76 -3.76 -9.82
CA TRP A 102 7.70 -2.63 -8.90
C TRP A 102 9.02 -1.87 -8.88
N SER A 103 8.92 -0.55 -8.78
CA SER A 103 10.04 0.37 -8.59
C SER A 103 9.73 1.32 -7.44
N LYS A 104 10.77 1.92 -6.84
CA LYS A 104 10.58 2.96 -5.82
C LYS A 104 10.32 4.30 -6.50
N SER A 105 9.17 4.89 -6.23
CA SER A 105 8.84 6.27 -6.62
C SER A 105 9.25 7.29 -5.56
N LEU A 106 9.27 6.86 -4.29
CA LEU A 106 9.86 7.58 -3.18
C LEU A 106 10.72 6.59 -2.41
N ASP A 107 12.02 6.85 -2.31
CA ASP A 107 12.97 5.93 -1.70
C ASP A 107 13.35 6.40 -0.29
N TRP A 108 12.83 5.68 0.70
CA TRP A 108 13.30 5.77 2.07
C TRP A 108 14.08 4.52 2.46
N SER A 109 15.12 4.72 3.26
CA SER A 109 15.69 3.64 4.05
C SER A 109 14.76 3.30 5.20
N TYR A 110 14.70 2.01 5.55
CA TYR A 110 13.90 1.52 6.68
C TYR A 110 14.25 2.22 8.01
N ASN A 111 15.51 2.65 8.18
CA ASN A 111 16.01 3.33 9.38
C ASN A 111 15.47 4.75 9.58
N GLN A 112 14.82 5.34 8.57
CA GLN A 112 14.17 6.64 8.74
C GLN A 112 12.89 6.54 9.58
N GLN A 113 12.40 5.34 9.88
CA GLN A 113 11.25 5.12 10.75
C GLN A 113 9.97 5.80 10.26
N HIS A 114 9.82 5.95 8.94
CA HIS A 114 8.68 6.57 8.29
C HIS A 114 7.70 5.52 7.74
N GLY A 115 6.48 5.94 7.45
CA GLY A 115 5.48 5.16 6.73
C GLY A 115 4.60 6.09 5.91
N VAL A 116 4.06 5.59 4.81
CA VAL A 116 3.19 6.38 3.94
C VAL A 116 1.75 6.12 4.32
N TRP A 117 1.07 7.07 4.94
CA TRP A 117 -0.31 6.85 5.39
C TRP A 117 -1.33 6.87 4.24
N ALA A 118 -1.15 7.81 3.31
CA ALA A 118 -2.04 8.02 2.17
C ALA A 118 -1.20 8.34 0.93
N VAL A 119 -1.68 7.88 -0.22
CA VAL A 119 -1.21 8.30 -1.54
C VAL A 119 -2.45 8.70 -2.30
N GLU A 120 -2.40 9.83 -2.99
CA GLU A 120 -3.42 10.30 -3.91
C GLU A 120 -2.71 10.70 -5.21
N VAL A 121 -3.36 10.46 -6.34
CA VAL A 121 -2.87 10.89 -7.66
C VAL A 121 -3.74 12.04 -8.12
N ASN A 122 -3.13 13.13 -8.60
CA ASN A 122 -3.90 14.26 -9.09
C ASN A 122 -4.76 13.81 -10.31
N PRO A 123 -6.11 13.94 -10.23
CA PRO A 123 -6.99 13.44 -11.27
C PRO A 123 -6.89 14.21 -12.59
N LEU A 124 -6.36 15.44 -12.57
CA LEU A 124 -6.23 16.31 -13.74
C LEU A 124 -4.81 16.32 -14.31
N ASN A 125 -3.84 15.85 -13.53
CA ASN A 125 -2.45 15.75 -13.96
C ASN A 125 -1.77 14.54 -13.29
N PRO A 126 -1.88 13.34 -13.88
CA PRO A 126 -1.40 12.11 -13.25
C PRO A 126 0.14 12.01 -13.12
N ASN A 127 0.88 13.01 -13.60
CA ASN A 127 2.32 13.14 -13.42
C ASN A 127 2.71 13.89 -12.13
N THR A 128 1.74 14.35 -11.35
CA THR A 128 1.94 15.11 -10.10
C THR A 128 1.12 14.55 -8.95
#